data_AF-A0A5S3YLK7-F1
#
_entry.id   AF-A0A5S3YLK7-F1
#
_cell.length_a   1.000
_cell.length_b   1.000
_cell.length_c   1.000
_cell.angle_alpha   90.00
_cell.angle_beta   90.00
_cell.angle_gamma   90.00
#
_symmetry.space_group_name_H-M   'P 1'
#
loop_
_entity.id
_entity.type
_entity.pdbx_description
1 polymer ?
#
loop_
_entity_poly.entity_id
_entity_poly.type
_entity_poly.pdbx_seq_one_letter_code
_entity_poly.pdbx_strand_id
1 'polypeptide(L)' 'MNAAVFEAIKVLLDEGKVPTVALTKSRLVKPLPMPVIIAAVSQYKNNPDSIYNLMKTPEQASNSDPKNTQIDRIEQ' A
#
# COMPACT_ATOMS: atom_id res chain seq x y z
N MET A 1 2.99 -5.97 4.88
CA MET A 1 3.08 -5.23 3.59
C MET A 1 1.70 -5.25 2.95
N ASN A 2 1.24 -4.19 2.29
CA ASN A 2 -0.17 -4.08 1.87
C ASN A 2 -0.40 -4.66 0.46
N ALA A 3 -1.07 -5.81 0.37
CA ALA A 3 -1.32 -6.53 -0.89
C ALA A 3 -2.06 -5.68 -1.95
N ALA A 4 -2.96 -4.79 -1.52
CA ALA A 4 -3.74 -3.96 -2.45
C ALA A 4 -2.88 -3.00 -3.29
N VAL A 5 -1.75 -2.53 -2.75
CA VAL A 5 -0.84 -1.63 -3.50
C VAL A 5 -0.10 -2.40 -4.59
N PHE A 6 0.29 -3.65 -4.32
CA PHE A 6 0.97 -4.50 -5.28
C PHE A 6 0.03 -5.00 -6.38
N GLU A 7 -1.22 -5.31 -6.04
CA GLU A 7 -2.27 -5.60 -7.02
C GLU A 7 -2.51 -4.41 -7.96
N ALA A 8 -2.62 -3.20 -7.40
CA ALA A 8 -2.74 -1.97 -8.19
C ALA A 8 -1.54 -1.75 -9.13
N ILE A 9 -0.31 -2.03 -8.67
CA ILE A 9 0.89 -1.97 -9.50
C ILE A 9 0.81 -3.01 -10.63
N LYS A 10 0.42 -4.25 -10.33
CA LYS A 10 0.28 -5.32 -11.34
C LYS A 10 -0.73 -4.95 -12.42
N VAL A 11 -1.90 -4.43 -12.04
CA VAL A 11 -2.92 -3.97 -13.00
C VAL A 11 -2.37 -2.90 -13.93
N LEU A 12 -1.60 -1.94 -13.41
CA LEU A 12 -0.97 -0.91 -14.26
C LEU A 12 0.03 -1.51 -15.24
N LEU A 13 0.81 -2.50 -14.83
CA LEU A 13 1.76 -3.20 -15.71
C LEU A 13 1.05 -4.02 -16.78
N ASP A 14 -0.03 -4.72 -16.42
CA ASP A 14 -0.88 -5.47 -17.35
C ASP A 14 -1.54 -4.53 -18.38
N GLU A 15 -1.80 -3.27 -18.01
CA GLU A 15 -2.26 -2.19 -18.89
C GLU A 15 -1.14 -1.53 -19.73
N GLY A 16 0.12 -1.96 -19.58
CA GLY A 16 1.28 -1.36 -20.25
C GLY A 16 1.67 0.03 -19.71
N LYS A 17 1.22 0.40 -18.51
CA LYS A 17 1.51 1.68 -17.87
C LYS A 17 2.65 1.55 -16.87
N VAL A 18 3.45 2.62 -16.76
CA VAL A 18 4.47 2.73 -15.72
C VAL A 18 3.81 3.08 -14.38
N PRO A 19 3.95 2.24 -13.33
CA PRO A 19 3.41 2.54 -12.02
C PRO A 19 4.03 3.81 -11.42
N THR A 20 3.18 4.79 -11.10
CA THR A 20 3.55 6.00 -10.36
C THR A 20 2.76 6.09 -9.07
N VAL A 21 3.16 6.94 -8.12
CA VAL A 21 2.40 7.13 -6.87
C VAL A 21 0.95 7.56 -7.15
N ALA A 22 0.75 8.48 -8.10
CA ALA A 22 -0.58 8.98 -8.47
C ALA A 22 -1.44 7.92 -9.16
N LEU A 23 -0.87 7.18 -10.12
CA LEU A 23 -1.58 6.10 -10.81
C LEU A 23 -1.89 4.93 -9.88
N THR A 24 -0.95 4.56 -9.02
CA THR A 24 -1.17 3.48 -8.04
C THR A 24 -2.28 3.88 -7.07
N LYS A 25 -2.28 5.14 -6.60
CA LYS A 25 -3.34 5.67 -5.74
C LYS A 25 -4.71 5.64 -6.41
N SER A 26 -4.83 5.98 -7.70
CA SER A 26 -6.12 6.00 -8.39
C SER A 26 -6.73 4.61 -8.64
N ARG A 27 -5.93 3.54 -8.48
CA ARG A 27 -6.40 2.14 -8.57
C ARG A 27 -6.80 1.54 -7.23
N LEU A 28 -6.55 2.21 -6.11
CA LEU A 28 -6.90 1.70 -4.78
C LEU A 28 -8.37 1.98 -4.46
N VAL A 29 -9.12 0.94 -4.08
CA VAL A 29 -10.51 1.06 -3.63
C VAL A 29 -10.60 1.68 -2.23
N LYS A 30 -9.63 1.36 -1.36
CA LYS A 30 -9.55 1.90 0.01
C LYS A 30 -8.42 2.93 0.11
N PRO A 31 -8.63 4.04 0.84
CA PRO A 31 -7.56 4.99 1.08
C PRO A 31 -6.45 4.34 1.90
N LEU A 32 -5.21 4.46 1.40
CA LEU A 32 -4.02 4.01 2.11
C LEU A 32 -3.09 5.19 2.38
N PRO A 33 -2.28 5.14 3.45
CA PRO A 33 -1.31 6.19 3.72
C PRO A 33 -0.33 6.35 2.56
N MET A 34 -0.09 7.59 2.13
CA MET A 34 0.83 7.88 1.03
C MET A 34 2.24 7.26 1.22
N PRO A 35 2.84 7.23 2.42
CA PRO A 35 4.13 6.57 2.63
C PRO A 35 4.13 5.09 2.25
N VAL A 36 3.01 4.38 2.45
CA VAL A 36 2.86 2.96 2.07
C VAL A 36 2.89 2.82 0.55
N ILE A 37 2.19 3.72 -0.16
CA ILE A 37 2.17 3.74 -1.63
C ILE A 37 3.56 4.06 -2.17
N ILE A 38 4.25 5.07 -1.61
CA ILE A 38 5.60 5.46 -2.00
C ILE A 38 6.58 4.30 -1.79
N ALA A 39 6.53 3.63 -0.65
CA ALA A 39 7.42 2.51 -0.35
C ALA A 39 7.25 1.37 -1.36
N ALA A 40 6.01 1.00 -1.70
CA ALA A 40 5.73 -0.05 -2.67
C ALA A 40 6.20 0.32 -4.09
N VAL A 41 5.90 1.54 -4.55
CA VAL A 41 6.35 2.04 -5.85
C VAL A 41 7.88 2.13 -5.91
N SER A 42 8.53 2.54 -4.83
CA SER A 42 9.99 2.57 -4.74
C SER A 42 10.60 1.17 -4.80
N GLN A 43 10.04 0.20 -4.06
CA GLN A 43 10.49 -1.19 -4.11
C GLN A 43 10.38 -1.77 -5.53
N TYR A 44 9.24 -1.56 -6.19
CA TYR A 44 9.05 -1.94 -7.59
C TYR A 44 10.12 -1.34 -8.51
N LYS A 45 10.40 -0.04 -8.39
CA LYS A 45 11.39 0.64 -9.24
C LYS A 45 12.81 0.11 -9.05
N ASN A 46 13.17 -0.28 -7.83
CA ASN A 46 14.50 -0.82 -7.53
C ASN A 46 14.61 -2.31 -7.86
N ASN A 47 13.50 -3.05 -7.73
CA ASN A 47 13.45 -4.48 -7.98
C ASN A 47 12.04 -4.84 -8.53
N PRO A 48 11.87 -4.88 -9.86
CA PRO A 48 10.57 -5.11 -10.50
C PRO A 48 10.05 -6.55 -10.25
N ASP A 49 10.93 -7.51 -10.00
CA ASP A 49 10.55 -8.90 -9.72
C ASP A 49 9.87 -9.07 -8.35
N SER A 50 10.01 -8.06 -7.46
CA SER A 50 9.38 -8.04 -6.13
C SER A 50 7.86 -8.17 -6.17
N ILE A 51 7.22 -7.76 -7.27
CA ILE A 51 5.77 -7.86 -7.45
C ILE A 51 5.31 -9.33 -7.53
N TYR A 52 6.11 -10.21 -8.16
CA TYR A 52 5.74 -11.61 -8.36
C TYR A 52 5.97 -12.48 -7.11
N ASN A 53 6.89 -12.06 -6.23
CA ASN A 53 7.19 -12.78 -4.99
C ASN A 53 6.08 -12.65 -3.93
N LEU A 54 5.20 -11.65 -4.04
CA LEU A 54 4.12 -11.44 -3.09
C LEU A 54 2.92 -12.37 -3.28
N MET A 55 2.69 -12.85 -4.51
CA MET A 55 1.56 -13.72 -4.82
C MET A 55 1.68 -15.12 -4.19
N LYS A 56 2.85 -15.46 -3.61
CA LYS A 56 3.09 -16.74 -2.92
C LYS A 56 2.70 -16.74 -1.44
N THR A 57 2.25 -15.62 -0.86
CA THR A 57 1.85 -15.57 0.56
C THR A 57 0.37 -15.22 0.69
N PRO A 58 -0.51 -16.17 1.03
CA PRO A 58 -1.85 -15.87 1.49
C PRO A 58 -1.82 -15.33 2.93
N GLU A 59 -2.76 -14.43 3.24
CA GLU A 59 -3.06 -13.83 4.56
C GLU A 59 -2.07 -12.78 5.10
N GLN A 60 -2.47 -11.61 5.60
CA GLN A 60 -3.68 -11.29 6.35
C GLN A 60 -4.29 -9.94 5.93
N ALA A 61 -5.60 -9.98 5.69
CA ALA A 61 -6.44 -8.81 5.88
C ALA A 61 -6.69 -8.62 7.39
N SER A 62 -6.83 -7.35 7.78
CA SER A 62 -7.40 -6.87 9.05
C SER A 62 -6.45 -6.81 10.25
N ASN A 63 -6.08 -5.58 10.64
CA ASN A 63 -6.56 -5.09 11.92
C ASN A 63 -6.64 -3.55 11.94
N SER A 64 -7.71 -3.11 12.55
CA SER A 64 -8.31 -1.79 12.62
C SER A 64 -7.45 -0.75 13.32
N ASP A 65 -7.70 0.50 12.94
CA ASP A 65 -7.53 1.78 13.64
C ASP A 65 -6.51 1.93 14.79
N PRO A 66 -5.61 2.93 14.72
CA PRO A 66 -4.91 3.40 15.90
C PRO A 66 -5.90 4.17 16.80
N LYS A 67 -6.25 3.61 17.97
CA LYS A 67 -6.69 4.41 19.11
C LYS A 67 -5.53 5.33 19.53
N ASN A 68 -5.45 6.50 18.92
CA ASN A 68 -4.73 7.63 19.49
C ASN A 68 -5.75 8.56 20.13
N THR A 69 -6.12 8.26 21.37
CA THR A 69 -6.81 9.21 22.25
C THR A 69 -5.82 9.68 23.31
N GLN A 70 -4.78 10.38 22.88
CA GLN A 70 -3.89 11.12 23.76
C GLN A 70 -4.53 12.48 24.06
N ILE A 71 -5.45 12.55 25.01
CA ILE A 71 -5.83 13.80 25.70
C ILE A 71 -6.08 13.43 27.17
N ASP A 72 -5.00 13.28 27.92
CA ASP A 72 -5.05 13.26 29.39
C ASP A 72 -5.07 14.72 29.85
N ARG A 73 -6.27 15.32 29.90
CA ARG A 73 -6.51 16.60 30.58
C ARG A 73 -6.69 16.29 32.06
N ILE A 74 -5.59 16.37 32.81
CA ILE A 74 -5.62 16.32 34.26
C ILE A 74 -5.98 17.75 34.74
N GLU A 75 -7.24 17.97 35.12
CA GLU A 75 -7.61 19.00 36.08
C GLU A 75 -8.09 18.29 37.34
N GLN A 76 -7.31 18.42 38.41
CA GLN A 76 -7.75 18.50 39.81
C GLN A 76 -6.58 18.88 40.71
#